data_AF-A0A543PK08-F1
#
_entry.id   AF-A0A543PK08-F1
#
_cell.length_a   1.000
_cell.length_b   1.000
_cell.length_c   1.000
_cell.angle_alpha   90.00
_cell.angle_beta   90.00
_cell.angle_gamma   90.00
#
_symmetry.space_group_name_H-M   'P 1'
#
loop_
_entity.id
_entity.type
_entity.pdbx_description
1 polymer ?
#
loop_
_entity_poly.entity_id
_entity_poly.type
_entity_poly.pdbx_seq_one_letter_code
_entity_poly.pdbx_strand_id
1 'polypeptide(L)'
;MRRLPVVLAGVVAVGVLQTWAPAPATAGPALELCTLDTSRGGVPATFVLDACADPTSLSVRNSLDVPVVVRAGGNLGFPLVVHRDDSTVAGVLSRMVSTGTLLMPGDVVRWPLGAAAAELAVEPLAAAAAPAVVETLARFLPDGDAPQAEASIAAFADVVEAVSRAVDERVDCAAGKNFLRTAACDVAASAAIGRAVFLHLPRGTASEVRASLSDPLQWAAWHATAAADGRVLDGRELRLAQLPIPIPPPPPPPPAPEPPQAPGPARAPAPARTPAPALAATVPATPVPATPVPATPVPAQPPVAAPLPAPPVVQQPVDDGWAEVEEWLRAAAERERQEREDEADDRDEDRDEDRGNGRGKGRGNGRGDD
;
A
#
# COMPACT_ATOMS: atom_id res chain seq x y z
N MET A 1 -60.87 -13.47 14.23
CA MET A 1 -60.36 -12.09 14.39
C MET A 1 -59.91 -11.89 15.84
N ARG A 2 -58.62 -12.03 16.13
CA ARG A 2 -58.04 -11.68 17.43
C ARG A 2 -56.84 -10.77 17.16
N ARG A 3 -56.95 -9.51 17.55
CA ARG A 3 -55.89 -8.51 17.45
C ARG A 3 -55.04 -8.61 18.72
N LEU A 4 -53.76 -8.93 18.58
CA LEU A 4 -52.77 -8.86 19.64
C LEU A 4 -52.05 -7.50 19.56
N PRO A 5 -51.93 -6.76 20.68
CA PRO A 5 -51.19 -5.50 20.70
C PRO A 5 -49.69 -5.79 20.71
N VAL A 6 -48.99 -5.32 19.67
CA VAL A 6 -47.52 -5.28 19.62
C VAL A 6 -47.07 -4.11 20.49
N VAL A 7 -46.52 -4.42 21.65
CA VAL A 7 -45.92 -3.44 22.57
C VAL A 7 -44.47 -3.21 22.11
N LEU A 8 -44.24 -2.05 21.52
CA LEU A 8 -42.93 -1.58 21.04
C LEU A 8 -42.14 -1.04 22.25
N ALA A 9 -41.32 -1.89 22.87
CA ALA A 9 -40.38 -1.47 23.90
C ALA A 9 -39.08 -1.01 23.24
N GLY A 10 -38.96 0.29 22.99
CA GLY A 10 -37.73 0.93 22.52
C GLY A 10 -36.70 1.00 23.63
N VAL A 11 -35.72 0.08 23.64
CA VAL A 11 -34.52 0.17 24.47
C VAL A 11 -33.47 0.96 23.68
N VAL A 12 -33.31 2.23 24.03
CA VAL A 12 -32.22 3.07 23.54
C VAL A 12 -30.96 2.67 24.30
N ALA A 13 -30.20 1.73 23.73
CA ALA A 13 -28.86 1.40 24.19
C ALA A 13 -27.91 2.53 23.77
N VAL A 14 -27.72 3.51 24.66
CA VAL A 14 -26.62 4.49 24.56
C VAL A 14 -25.32 3.74 24.87
N GLY A 15 -24.81 3.03 23.85
CA GLY A 15 -23.50 2.42 23.88
C GLY A 15 -22.45 3.53 23.91
N VAL A 16 -21.79 3.69 25.05
CA VAL A 16 -20.59 4.51 25.20
C VAL A 16 -19.49 3.83 24.38
N LEU A 17 -19.40 4.19 23.09
CA LEU A 17 -18.22 3.96 22.27
C LEU A 17 -17.09 4.77 22.93
N GLN A 18 -16.36 4.14 23.86
CA GLN A 18 -15.02 4.61 24.20
C GLN A 18 -14.21 4.47 22.91
N THR A 19 -14.11 5.56 22.17
CA THR A 19 -13.17 5.71 21.07
C THR A 19 -11.79 5.71 21.70
N TRP A 20 -11.14 4.55 21.70
CA TRP A 20 -9.71 4.45 21.93
C TRP A 20 -9.07 5.19 20.76
N ALA A 21 -8.87 6.50 20.92
CA ALA A 21 -8.14 7.28 19.94
C ALA A 21 -6.69 6.79 20.01
N PRO A 22 -6.13 6.21 18.93
CA PRO A 22 -4.71 5.88 18.91
C PRO A 22 -3.92 7.15 19.24
N ALA A 23 -2.92 7.02 20.12
CA ALA A 23 -2.06 8.14 20.47
C ALA A 23 -1.47 8.70 19.16
N PRO A 24 -1.47 10.03 18.95
CA PRO A 24 -0.94 10.60 17.73
C PRO A 24 0.54 10.20 17.60
N ALA A 25 0.84 9.38 16.60
CA ALA A 25 2.21 9.01 16.25
C ALA A 25 2.99 10.31 15.98
N THR A 26 3.90 10.64 16.89
CA THR A 26 4.73 11.85 16.79
C THR A 26 5.97 11.46 16.01
N ALA A 27 5.93 11.67 14.70
CA ALA A 27 7.08 11.40 13.85
C ALA A 27 8.17 12.43 14.14
N GLY A 28 9.36 11.96 14.51
CA GLY A 28 10.50 12.79 14.87
C GLY A 28 11.80 12.06 14.58
N PRO A 29 12.96 12.71 14.81
CA PRO A 29 14.25 12.04 14.69
C PRO A 29 14.29 10.84 15.64
N ALA A 30 14.29 9.64 15.07
CA ALA A 30 14.23 8.39 15.79
C ALA A 30 15.66 7.93 16.12
N LEU A 31 16.20 8.42 17.25
CA LEU A 31 17.59 8.19 17.69
C LEU A 31 17.91 6.71 17.96
N GLU A 32 16.90 5.87 18.13
CA GLU A 32 17.06 4.42 18.22
C GLU A 32 17.37 3.76 16.87
N LEU A 33 17.11 4.43 15.74
CA LEU A 33 17.41 3.91 14.40
C LEU A 33 18.86 4.18 13.98
N CYS A 34 19.45 5.30 14.40
CA CYS A 34 20.81 5.67 14.04
C CYS A 34 21.38 6.77 14.97
N THR A 35 22.69 7.05 14.84
CA THR A 35 23.28 8.26 15.45
C THR A 35 23.02 9.44 14.54
N LEU A 36 22.18 10.37 14.98
CA LEU A 36 21.75 11.52 14.18
C LEU A 36 22.94 12.41 13.77
N ASP A 37 23.04 12.67 12.47
CA ASP A 37 23.91 13.70 11.88
C ASP A 37 23.06 14.66 11.04
N THR A 38 23.11 15.95 11.38
CA THR A 38 22.38 17.00 10.66
C THR A 38 23.24 17.76 9.64
N SER A 39 24.48 17.30 9.39
CA SER A 39 25.43 17.96 8.48
C SER A 39 24.93 18.08 7.04
N ARG A 40 24.02 17.19 6.63
CA ARG A 40 23.38 17.14 5.30
C ARG A 40 21.90 17.51 5.32
N GLY A 41 21.40 18.04 6.44
CA GLY A 41 19.96 18.28 6.67
C GLY A 41 19.44 17.39 7.79
N GLY A 42 18.40 17.88 8.49
CA GLY A 42 17.73 17.13 9.54
C GLY A 42 16.47 16.43 9.03
N VAL A 43 15.93 15.53 9.84
CA VAL A 43 14.57 14.99 9.65
C VAL A 43 13.58 15.98 10.24
N PRO A 44 12.67 16.58 9.45
CA PRO A 44 11.63 17.45 9.99
C PRO A 44 10.72 16.70 10.96
N ALA A 45 10.30 17.34 12.04
CA ALA A 45 9.32 16.76 12.98
C ALA A 45 7.90 16.61 12.38
N THR A 46 7.70 17.12 11.16
CA THR A 46 6.47 16.97 10.37
C THR A 46 6.55 15.86 9.34
N PHE A 47 7.73 15.23 9.18
CA PHE A 47 7.90 14.12 8.24
C PHE A 47 7.00 12.97 8.67
N VAL A 48 6.34 12.30 7.72
CA VAL A 48 5.25 11.37 8.04
C VAL A 48 5.70 10.06 8.71
N LEU A 49 6.96 9.64 8.51
CA LEU A 49 7.54 8.42 9.06
C LEU A 49 8.61 8.74 10.10
N ASP A 50 8.91 7.79 10.98
CA ASP A 50 10.06 7.88 11.87
C ASP A 50 11.33 7.71 11.02
N ALA A 51 12.25 8.69 11.08
CA ALA A 51 13.46 8.63 10.29
C ALA A 51 14.69 9.11 11.08
N CYS A 52 15.85 8.63 10.64
CA CYS A 52 17.14 9.02 11.18
C CYS A 52 18.17 9.03 10.04
N ALA A 53 18.93 10.12 9.95
CA ALA A 53 20.02 10.26 9.00
C ALA A 53 21.36 10.23 9.74
N ASP A 54 22.28 9.40 9.28
CA ASP A 54 23.68 9.39 9.67
C ASP A 54 24.56 9.85 8.47
N PRO A 55 25.90 9.99 8.62
CA PRO A 55 26.74 10.48 7.53
C PRO A 55 26.70 9.63 6.25
N THR A 56 26.30 8.37 6.37
CA THR A 56 26.40 7.33 5.33
C THR A 56 25.07 6.71 4.92
N SER A 57 24.00 6.92 5.68
CA SER A 57 22.72 6.27 5.44
C SER A 57 21.53 7.02 6.00
N LEU A 58 20.36 6.72 5.45
CA LEU A 58 19.06 7.20 5.89
C LEU A 58 18.21 5.98 6.27
N SER A 59 17.89 5.84 7.56
CA SER A 59 16.99 4.81 8.07
C SER A 59 15.58 5.37 8.25
N VAL A 60 14.57 4.62 7.82
CA VAL A 60 13.16 4.96 7.99
C VAL A 60 12.42 3.77 8.57
N ARG A 61 11.52 4.05 9.53
CA ARG A 61 10.56 3.09 10.08
C ARG A 61 9.14 3.56 9.78
N ASN A 62 8.30 2.66 9.28
CA ASN A 62 6.88 2.96 9.18
C ASN A 62 6.21 2.85 10.55
N SER A 63 5.98 3.99 11.21
CA SER A 63 5.29 4.08 12.50
C SER A 63 3.77 4.26 12.37
N LEU A 64 3.24 4.22 11.15
CA LEU A 64 1.81 4.28 10.88
C LEU A 64 1.19 2.89 10.98
N ASP A 65 -0.11 2.85 11.25
CA ASP A 65 -0.91 1.60 11.23
C ASP A 65 -1.32 1.18 9.80
N VAL A 66 -0.80 1.85 8.77
CA VAL A 66 -1.14 1.62 7.36
C VAL A 66 0.12 1.39 6.52
N PRO A 67 0.06 0.53 5.49
CA PRO A 67 1.19 0.34 4.59
C PRO A 67 1.43 1.59 3.72
N VAL A 68 2.70 1.91 3.46
CA VAL A 68 3.10 3.04 2.62
C VAL A 68 4.17 2.61 1.62
N VAL A 69 4.28 3.35 0.51
CA VAL A 69 5.32 3.15 -0.49
C VAL A 69 6.35 4.26 -0.37
N VAL A 70 7.61 3.90 -0.20
CA VAL A 70 8.73 4.85 -0.15
C VAL A 70 9.49 4.80 -1.48
N ARG A 71 9.57 5.93 -2.16
CA ARG A 71 10.38 6.12 -3.37
C ARG A 71 11.67 6.82 -3.05
N ALA A 72 12.78 6.23 -3.48
CA ALA A 72 14.09 6.84 -3.41
C ALA A 72 14.40 7.64 -4.70
N GLY A 73 14.99 8.82 -4.53
CA GLY A 73 15.47 9.70 -5.58
C GLY A 73 16.85 10.27 -5.28
N GLY A 74 17.51 10.81 -6.31
CA GLY A 74 18.86 11.37 -6.18
C GLY A 74 19.92 10.29 -5.96
N ASN A 75 20.88 10.56 -5.08
CA ASN A 75 22.04 9.71 -4.82
C ASN A 75 21.84 8.81 -3.60
N LEU A 76 20.76 8.03 -3.61
CA LEU A 76 20.51 6.96 -2.66
C LEU A 76 20.92 5.61 -3.27
N GLY A 77 21.54 4.75 -2.47
CA GLY A 77 21.81 3.36 -2.82
C GLY A 77 20.55 2.50 -2.75
N PHE A 78 20.71 1.21 -3.03
CA PHE A 78 19.62 0.25 -2.89
C PHE A 78 19.15 0.13 -1.42
N PRO A 79 17.83 -0.04 -1.19
CA PRO A 79 17.30 -0.24 0.16
C PRO A 79 17.89 -1.50 0.80
N LEU A 80 18.34 -1.37 2.03
CA LEU A 80 18.77 -2.47 2.90
C LEU A 80 17.69 -2.67 3.95
N VAL A 81 17.00 -3.81 3.89
CA VAL A 81 15.96 -4.17 4.85
C VAL A 81 16.62 -4.52 6.19
N VAL A 82 16.25 -3.80 7.25
CA VAL A 82 16.76 -4.01 8.62
C VAL A 82 15.77 -4.86 9.42
N HIS A 83 14.48 -4.53 9.30
CA HIS A 83 13.37 -5.29 9.87
C HIS A 83 12.23 -5.33 8.85
N ARG A 84 11.59 -6.49 8.73
CA ARG A 84 10.50 -6.72 7.80
C ARG A 84 9.41 -7.56 8.44
N ASP A 85 8.16 -7.22 8.14
CA ASP A 85 7.05 -8.13 8.24
C ASP A 85 7.13 -9.16 7.09
N ASP A 86 7.41 -10.40 7.47
CA ASP A 86 7.48 -11.55 6.56
C ASP A 86 6.12 -12.28 6.44
N SER A 87 5.01 -11.63 6.84
CA SER A 87 3.66 -12.19 6.68
C SER A 87 3.29 -12.41 5.21
N THR A 88 2.44 -13.40 4.94
CA THR A 88 1.92 -13.63 3.58
C THR A 88 1.14 -12.41 3.07
N VAL A 89 0.50 -11.64 3.95
CA VAL A 89 -0.17 -10.37 3.64
C VAL A 89 0.83 -9.35 3.11
N ALA A 90 1.95 -9.13 3.81
CA ALA A 90 3.03 -8.27 3.35
C ALA A 90 3.60 -8.74 2.00
N GLY A 91 3.75 -10.06 1.83
CA GLY A 91 4.15 -10.68 0.57
C GLY A 91 3.23 -10.32 -0.60
N VAL A 92 1.91 -10.45 -0.42
CA VAL A 92 0.90 -10.10 -1.44
C VAL A 92 0.95 -8.62 -1.78
N LEU A 93 0.91 -7.73 -0.78
CA LEU A 93 0.93 -6.28 -1.00
C LEU A 93 2.24 -5.83 -1.67
N SER A 94 3.38 -6.45 -1.33
CA SER A 94 4.67 -6.10 -1.91
C SER A 94 4.74 -6.35 -3.42
N ARG A 95 4.01 -7.37 -3.91
CA ARG A 95 3.92 -7.70 -5.34
C ARG A 95 3.13 -6.69 -6.15
N MET A 96 2.22 -5.95 -5.49
CA MET A 96 1.42 -4.90 -6.13
C MET A 96 2.22 -3.61 -6.37
N VAL A 97 3.38 -3.46 -5.74
CA VAL A 97 4.21 -2.26 -5.86
C VAL A 97 5.23 -2.46 -6.99
N SER A 98 5.02 -1.77 -8.11
CA SER A 98 5.92 -1.81 -9.27
C SER A 98 7.16 -0.93 -9.11
N THR A 99 7.08 0.13 -8.31
CA THR A 99 8.17 1.09 -8.08
C THR A 99 8.20 1.56 -6.63
N GLY A 100 9.39 1.68 -6.06
CA GLY A 100 9.59 2.03 -4.66
C GLY A 100 9.74 0.81 -3.75
N THR A 101 9.65 1.04 -2.45
CA THR A 101 9.74 0.03 -1.40
C THR A 101 8.49 0.11 -0.55
N LEU A 102 7.69 -0.97 -0.53
CA LEU A 102 6.59 -1.10 0.40
C LEU A 102 7.14 -1.23 1.82
N LEU A 103 6.62 -0.42 2.74
CA LEU A 103 6.84 -0.56 4.18
C LEU A 103 5.51 -0.89 4.84
N MET A 104 5.42 -2.08 5.42
CA MET A 104 4.33 -2.48 6.31
C MET A 104 4.46 -1.75 7.66
N PRO A 105 3.39 -1.66 8.47
CA PRO A 105 3.48 -1.16 9.83
C PRO A 105 4.61 -1.82 10.63
N GLY A 106 5.54 -1.01 11.15
CA GLY A 106 6.71 -1.46 11.91
C GLY A 106 7.97 -1.76 11.08
N ASP A 107 7.89 -1.88 9.75
CA ASP A 107 9.05 -2.16 8.89
C ASP A 107 10.15 -1.10 9.04
N VAL A 108 11.41 -1.53 8.96
CA VAL A 108 12.59 -0.66 9.02
C VAL A 108 13.49 -0.92 7.82
N VAL A 109 13.74 0.12 7.03
CA VAL A 109 14.61 0.07 5.85
C VAL A 109 15.65 1.18 5.92
N ARG A 110 16.87 0.86 5.47
CA ARG A 110 18.01 1.77 5.43
C ARG A 110 18.49 1.97 4.00
N TRP A 111 18.57 3.21 3.54
CA TRP A 111 19.14 3.58 2.25
C TRP A 111 20.54 4.16 2.44
N PRO A 112 21.58 3.58 1.82
CA PRO A 112 22.90 4.20 1.79
C PRO A 112 22.85 5.57 1.10
N LEU A 113 23.51 6.58 1.67
CA LEU A 113 23.63 7.91 1.11
C LEU A 113 24.93 8.03 0.30
N GLY A 114 24.81 8.44 -0.96
CA GLY A 114 25.95 8.86 -1.78
C GLY A 114 26.35 10.31 -1.54
N ALA A 115 27.34 10.80 -2.30
CA ALA A 115 27.93 12.12 -2.09
C ALA A 115 27.05 13.31 -2.53
N ALA A 116 26.13 13.10 -3.47
CA ALA A 116 25.24 14.15 -3.98
C ALA A 116 23.92 14.21 -3.19
N ALA A 117 23.03 15.14 -3.55
CA ALA A 117 21.72 15.26 -2.93
C ALA A 117 20.89 13.98 -3.10
N ALA A 118 20.05 13.69 -2.11
CA ALA A 118 19.21 12.50 -2.02
C ALA A 118 17.81 12.88 -1.51
N GLU A 119 16.80 12.10 -1.87
CA GLU A 119 15.42 12.35 -1.45
C GLU A 119 14.67 11.03 -1.25
N LEU A 120 13.88 10.95 -0.18
CA LEU A 120 12.81 9.95 -0.03
C LEU A 120 11.45 10.64 -0.15
N ALA A 121 10.56 10.07 -0.95
CA ALA A 121 9.16 10.45 -1.04
C ALA A 121 8.27 9.32 -0.51
N VAL A 122 7.32 9.63 0.34
CA VAL A 122 6.34 8.70 0.90
C VAL A 122 5.01 8.89 0.17
N GLU A 123 4.46 7.79 -0.32
CA GLU A 123 3.19 7.77 -1.05
C GLU A 123 2.25 6.75 -0.42
N PRO A 124 0.92 6.98 -0.48
CA PRO A 124 -0.04 5.93 -0.17
C PRO A 124 0.08 4.79 -1.18
N LEU A 125 -0.39 3.61 -0.80
CA LEU A 125 -0.53 2.50 -1.75
C LEU A 125 -1.52 2.88 -2.85
N ALA A 126 -1.15 2.69 -4.13
CA ALA A 126 -1.95 3.12 -5.27
C ALA A 126 -3.35 2.48 -5.31
N ALA A 127 -3.43 1.19 -4.97
CA ALA A 127 -4.69 0.48 -4.76
C ALA A 127 -5.11 0.62 -3.29
N ALA A 128 -5.81 1.70 -2.96
CA ALA A 128 -6.05 2.09 -1.56
C ALA A 128 -6.89 1.06 -0.78
N ALA A 129 -7.80 0.33 -1.45
CA ALA A 129 -8.59 -0.74 -0.83
C ALA A 129 -7.81 -2.06 -0.60
N ALA A 130 -6.62 -2.20 -1.19
CA ALA A 130 -5.87 -3.46 -1.20
C ALA A 130 -5.59 -4.04 0.19
N PRO A 131 -5.20 -3.25 1.23
CA PRO A 131 -4.96 -3.77 2.57
C PRO A 131 -6.21 -4.43 3.18
N ALA A 132 -7.39 -3.82 3.01
CA ALA A 132 -8.64 -4.37 3.53
C ALA A 132 -9.11 -5.61 2.74
N VAL A 133 -8.87 -5.62 1.42
CA VAL A 133 -9.16 -6.79 0.57
C VAL A 133 -8.27 -7.96 0.96
N VAL A 134 -6.95 -7.76 1.10
CA VAL A 134 -6.02 -8.84 1.45
C VAL A 134 -6.28 -9.37 2.86
N GLU A 135 -6.66 -8.51 3.81
CA GLU A 135 -7.06 -8.95 5.15
C GLU A 135 -8.30 -9.86 5.11
N THR A 136 -9.28 -9.52 4.27
CA THR A 136 -10.45 -10.39 4.03
C THR A 136 -10.03 -11.75 3.44
N LEU A 137 -8.95 -11.78 2.67
CA LEU A 137 -8.41 -12.97 2.04
C LEU A 137 -7.40 -13.73 2.89
N ALA A 138 -6.98 -13.20 4.04
CA ALA A 138 -5.86 -13.74 4.83
C ALA A 138 -6.01 -15.23 5.13
N ARG A 139 -7.23 -15.69 5.44
CA ARG A 139 -7.54 -17.11 5.72
C ARG A 139 -7.36 -18.07 4.53
N PHE A 140 -7.27 -17.54 3.31
CA PHE A 140 -7.11 -18.32 2.07
C PHE A 140 -5.68 -18.26 1.54
N LEU A 141 -4.84 -17.39 2.11
CA LEU A 141 -3.44 -17.28 1.71
C LEU A 141 -2.69 -18.55 2.12
N PRO A 142 -1.71 -18.99 1.32
CA PRO A 142 -0.88 -20.12 1.70
C PRO A 142 -0.07 -19.80 2.97
N ASP A 143 0.05 -20.78 3.85
CA ASP A 143 0.96 -20.70 4.99
C ASP A 143 2.41 -20.97 4.52
N GLY A 144 3.31 -20.03 4.80
CA GLY A 144 4.76 -20.23 4.87
C GLY A 144 5.50 -20.59 3.57
N ASP A 145 6.68 -21.20 3.76
CA ASP A 145 7.76 -21.42 2.77
C ASP A 145 7.47 -22.53 1.74
N ALA A 146 6.20 -22.87 1.49
CA ALA A 146 5.87 -23.88 0.51
C ALA A 146 6.41 -23.45 -0.88
N PRO A 147 6.98 -24.36 -1.69
CA PRO A 147 7.48 -24.01 -3.03
C PRO A 147 6.41 -23.39 -3.94
N GLN A 148 5.13 -23.65 -3.64
CA GLN A 148 3.96 -23.14 -4.36
C GLN A 148 3.42 -21.83 -3.76
N ALA A 149 3.94 -21.39 -2.61
CA ALA A 149 3.51 -20.17 -1.94
C ALA A 149 3.80 -18.95 -2.81
N GLU A 150 4.95 -18.90 -3.49
CA GLU A 150 5.29 -17.76 -4.35
C GLU A 150 4.30 -17.57 -5.51
N ALA A 151 3.98 -18.66 -6.22
CA ALA A 151 3.01 -18.62 -7.32
C ALA A 151 1.61 -18.25 -6.83
N SER A 152 1.23 -18.76 -5.65
CA SER A 152 -0.06 -18.44 -5.02
C SER A 152 -0.12 -16.98 -4.57
N ILE A 153 0.94 -16.47 -3.94
CA ILE A 153 1.06 -15.07 -3.53
C ILE A 153 0.93 -14.15 -4.74
N ALA A 154 1.60 -14.48 -5.86
CA ALA A 154 1.47 -13.71 -7.09
C ALA A 154 0.02 -13.71 -7.62
N ALA A 155 -0.63 -14.88 -7.65
CA ALA A 155 -2.03 -14.98 -8.07
C ALA A 155 -2.99 -14.19 -7.17
N PHE A 156 -2.77 -14.21 -5.85
CA PHE A 156 -3.54 -13.41 -4.92
C PHE A 156 -3.28 -11.91 -5.07
N ALA A 157 -2.04 -11.48 -5.38
CA ALA A 157 -1.74 -10.08 -5.65
C ALA A 157 -2.51 -9.57 -6.88
N ASP A 158 -2.57 -10.36 -7.95
CA ASP A 158 -3.36 -10.03 -9.14
C ASP A 158 -4.86 -9.89 -8.82
N VAL A 159 -5.41 -10.79 -7.98
CA VAL A 159 -6.81 -10.72 -7.52
C VAL A 159 -7.03 -9.47 -6.68
N VAL A 160 -6.18 -9.20 -5.69
CA VAL A 160 -6.32 -8.04 -4.79
C VAL A 160 -6.25 -6.73 -5.58
N GLU A 161 -5.34 -6.62 -6.55
CA GLU A 161 -5.25 -5.46 -7.43
C GLU A 161 -6.52 -5.27 -8.26
N ALA A 162 -7.01 -6.34 -8.92
CA ALA A 162 -8.20 -6.28 -9.75
C ALA A 162 -9.47 -5.96 -8.95
N VAL A 163 -9.60 -6.52 -7.74
CA VAL A 163 -10.72 -6.25 -6.83
C VAL A 163 -10.69 -4.81 -6.35
N SER A 164 -9.52 -4.32 -5.91
CA SER A 164 -9.37 -2.93 -5.46
C SER A 164 -9.77 -1.95 -6.56
N ARG A 165 -9.30 -2.20 -7.80
CA ARG A 165 -9.68 -1.40 -8.97
C ARG A 165 -11.18 -1.46 -9.25
N ALA A 166 -11.80 -2.64 -9.20
CA ALA A 166 -13.24 -2.78 -9.41
C ALA A 166 -14.06 -2.05 -8.35
N VAL A 167 -13.59 -1.99 -7.10
CA VAL A 167 -14.22 -1.24 -6.01
C VAL A 167 -14.13 0.27 -6.27
N ASP A 168 -12.97 0.78 -6.68
CA ASP A 168 -12.78 2.19 -7.02
C ASP A 168 -13.66 2.59 -8.21
N GLU A 169 -13.65 1.80 -9.30
CA GLU A 169 -14.50 2.01 -10.48
C GLU A 169 -15.99 2.00 -10.11
N ARG A 170 -16.40 1.14 -9.17
CA ARG A 170 -17.77 1.06 -8.67
C ARG A 170 -18.17 2.31 -7.90
N VAL A 171 -17.28 2.87 -7.07
CA VAL A 171 -17.53 4.12 -6.33
C VAL A 171 -17.69 5.29 -7.28
N ASP A 172 -16.78 5.44 -8.23
CA ASP A 172 -16.86 6.47 -9.28
C ASP A 172 -18.13 6.31 -10.12
N CYS A 173 -18.46 5.07 -10.48
CA CYS A 173 -19.68 4.76 -11.19
C CYS A 173 -20.92 5.15 -10.38
N ALA A 174 -21.00 4.84 -9.09
CA ALA A 174 -22.19 5.06 -8.27
C ALA A 174 -22.41 6.55 -7.89
N ALA A 175 -21.38 7.39 -8.00
CA ALA A 175 -21.45 8.80 -7.60
C ALA A 175 -22.60 9.55 -8.30
N GLY A 176 -23.51 10.11 -7.49
CA GLY A 176 -24.66 10.88 -7.97
C GLY A 176 -25.75 10.08 -8.71
N LYS A 177 -25.68 8.74 -8.70
CA LYS A 177 -26.67 7.88 -9.34
C LYS A 177 -27.83 7.51 -8.40
N ASN A 178 -28.98 7.16 -8.99
CA ASN A 178 -30.11 6.59 -8.25
C ASN A 178 -29.91 5.09 -8.01
N PHE A 179 -30.82 4.46 -7.24
CA PHE A 179 -30.68 3.06 -6.83
C PHE A 179 -30.55 2.08 -8.02
N LEU A 180 -31.35 2.25 -9.08
CA LEU A 180 -31.30 1.38 -10.27
C LEU A 180 -29.95 1.44 -10.96
N ARG A 181 -29.41 2.65 -11.15
CA ARG A 181 -28.12 2.79 -11.81
C ARG A 181 -26.94 2.44 -10.90
N THR A 182 -27.12 2.53 -9.58
CA THR A 182 -26.14 2.02 -8.59
C THR A 182 -26.07 0.50 -8.64
N ALA A 183 -27.23 -0.18 -8.70
CA ALA A 183 -27.27 -1.64 -8.87
C ALA A 183 -26.56 -2.09 -10.16
N ALA A 184 -26.67 -1.33 -11.26
CA ALA A 184 -25.90 -1.62 -12.47
C ALA A 184 -24.37 -1.50 -12.25
N CYS A 185 -23.91 -0.52 -11.47
CA CYS A 185 -22.51 -0.42 -11.07
C CYS A 185 -22.08 -1.60 -10.20
N ASP A 186 -22.94 -2.06 -9.28
CA ASP A 186 -22.67 -3.21 -8.42
C ASP A 186 -22.53 -4.51 -9.24
N VAL A 187 -23.38 -4.71 -10.25
CA VAL A 187 -23.29 -5.86 -11.16
C VAL A 187 -21.99 -5.82 -11.96
N ALA A 188 -21.60 -4.65 -12.49
CA ALA A 188 -20.34 -4.50 -13.21
C ALA A 188 -19.12 -4.82 -12.34
N ALA A 189 -19.11 -4.31 -11.10
CA ALA A 189 -18.06 -4.60 -10.12
C ALA A 189 -18.00 -6.09 -9.76
N SER A 190 -19.16 -6.70 -9.48
CA SER A 190 -19.27 -8.14 -9.18
C SER A 190 -18.75 -9.00 -10.32
N ALA A 191 -19.08 -8.63 -11.57
CA ALA A 191 -18.60 -9.33 -12.76
C ALA A 191 -17.08 -9.20 -12.92
N ALA A 192 -16.51 -8.01 -12.72
CA ALA A 192 -15.07 -7.78 -12.77
C ALA A 192 -14.32 -8.58 -11.69
N ILE A 193 -14.81 -8.56 -10.46
CA ILE A 193 -14.28 -9.34 -9.32
C ILE A 193 -14.36 -10.84 -9.62
N GLY A 194 -15.53 -11.33 -10.04
CA GLY A 194 -15.72 -12.73 -10.38
C GLY A 194 -14.77 -13.20 -11.48
N ARG A 195 -14.60 -12.39 -12.53
CA ARG A 195 -13.64 -12.67 -13.61
C ARG A 195 -12.20 -12.75 -13.09
N ALA A 196 -11.75 -11.78 -12.30
CA ALA A 196 -10.40 -11.78 -11.73
C ALA A 196 -10.15 -13.04 -10.88
N VAL A 197 -11.08 -13.36 -9.98
CA VAL A 197 -10.97 -14.52 -9.10
C VAL A 197 -10.84 -15.83 -9.89
N PHE A 198 -11.67 -16.05 -10.92
CA PHE A 198 -11.61 -17.28 -11.73
C PHE A 198 -10.44 -17.32 -12.72
N LEU A 199 -9.89 -16.17 -13.13
CA LEU A 199 -8.72 -16.12 -14.01
C LEU A 199 -7.43 -16.49 -13.27
N HIS A 200 -7.28 -16.05 -12.02
CA HIS A 200 -6.02 -16.16 -11.30
C HIS A 200 -5.99 -17.31 -10.28
N LEU A 201 -7.14 -17.74 -9.73
CA LEU A 201 -7.18 -18.76 -8.68
C LEU A 201 -7.64 -20.14 -9.19
N PRO A 202 -7.15 -21.24 -8.58
CA PRO A 202 -7.71 -22.57 -8.82
C PRO A 202 -9.21 -22.64 -8.50
N ARG A 203 -9.97 -23.43 -9.27
CA ARG A 203 -11.44 -23.47 -9.22
C ARG A 203 -12.03 -23.70 -7.81
N GLY A 204 -11.38 -24.53 -6.99
CA GLY A 204 -11.78 -24.77 -5.60
C GLY A 204 -11.70 -23.48 -4.76
N THR A 205 -10.51 -22.90 -4.66
CA THR A 205 -10.24 -21.64 -3.96
C THR A 205 -11.07 -20.49 -4.52
N ALA A 206 -11.20 -20.38 -5.84
CA ALA A 206 -11.95 -19.33 -6.51
C ALA A 206 -13.42 -19.27 -6.05
N SER A 207 -14.05 -20.42 -5.83
CA SER A 207 -15.46 -20.48 -5.43
C SER A 207 -15.68 -19.94 -4.01
N GLU A 208 -14.78 -20.25 -3.08
CA GLU A 208 -14.83 -19.77 -1.69
C GLU A 208 -14.45 -18.30 -1.56
N VAL A 209 -13.39 -17.89 -2.28
CA VAL A 209 -12.91 -16.51 -2.32
C VAL A 209 -13.94 -15.59 -2.95
N ARG A 210 -14.57 -15.98 -4.06
CA ARG A 210 -15.59 -15.18 -4.74
C ARG A 210 -16.73 -14.81 -3.80
N ALA A 211 -17.23 -15.76 -3.01
CA ALA A 211 -18.32 -15.48 -2.07
C ALA A 211 -17.94 -14.41 -1.04
N SER A 212 -16.69 -14.41 -0.57
CA SER A 212 -16.19 -13.42 0.39
C SER A 212 -15.98 -12.04 -0.24
N LEU A 213 -15.65 -12.00 -1.53
CA LEU A 213 -15.33 -10.75 -2.24
C LEU A 213 -16.52 -10.10 -2.96
N SER A 214 -17.67 -10.79 -3.08
CA SER A 214 -18.80 -10.31 -3.90
C SER A 214 -19.86 -9.52 -3.12
N ASP A 215 -19.63 -9.20 -1.85
CA ASP A 215 -20.59 -8.49 -0.99
C ASP A 215 -20.45 -6.95 -1.15
N PRO A 216 -21.47 -6.25 -1.68
CA PRO A 216 -21.43 -4.79 -1.83
C PRO A 216 -21.25 -4.01 -0.52
N LEU A 217 -21.67 -4.57 0.61
CA LEU A 217 -21.48 -3.93 1.92
C LEU A 217 -19.99 -3.92 2.31
N GLN A 218 -19.26 -5.00 1.99
CA GLN A 218 -17.82 -5.07 2.19
C GLN A 218 -17.08 -4.05 1.32
N TRP A 219 -17.49 -3.85 0.06
CA TRP A 219 -16.85 -2.88 -0.83
C TRP A 219 -16.93 -1.46 -0.29
N ALA A 220 -18.10 -1.09 0.25
CA ALA A 220 -18.29 0.21 0.88
C ALA A 220 -17.41 0.36 2.14
N ALA A 221 -17.29 -0.71 2.93
CA ALA A 221 -16.40 -0.74 4.10
C ALA A 221 -14.92 -0.59 3.71
N TRP A 222 -14.44 -1.33 2.71
CA TRP A 222 -13.06 -1.24 2.22
C TRP A 222 -12.74 0.15 1.70
N HIS A 223 -13.63 0.75 0.91
CA HIS A 223 -13.43 2.12 0.42
C HIS A 223 -13.44 3.15 1.56
N ALA A 224 -14.29 2.97 2.57
CA ALA A 224 -14.29 3.84 3.75
C ALA A 224 -12.98 3.72 4.56
N THR A 225 -12.46 2.51 4.74
CA THR A 225 -11.14 2.25 5.35
C THR A 225 -10.03 2.89 4.54
N ALA A 226 -10.00 2.67 3.22
CA ALA A 226 -9.03 3.27 2.31
C ALA A 226 -9.01 4.80 2.39
N ALA A 227 -10.19 5.42 2.48
CA ALA A 227 -10.32 6.87 2.66
C ALA A 227 -9.85 7.34 4.05
N ALA A 228 -10.02 6.53 5.10
CA ALA A 228 -9.50 6.84 6.43
C ALA A 228 -7.96 6.71 6.47
N ASP A 229 -7.42 5.67 5.85
CA ASP A 229 -5.98 5.41 5.75
C ASP A 229 -5.27 6.52 4.98
N GLY A 230 -5.84 6.98 3.86
CA GLY A 230 -5.30 8.10 3.09
C GLY A 230 -5.18 9.39 3.91
N ARG A 231 -6.13 9.66 4.81
CA ARG A 231 -6.10 10.85 5.68
C ARG A 231 -4.98 10.84 6.71
N VAL A 232 -4.37 9.68 6.99
CA VAL A 232 -3.22 9.58 7.91
C VAL A 232 -2.04 10.41 7.40
N LEU A 233 -1.93 10.58 6.08
CA LEU A 233 -0.88 11.34 5.40
C LEU A 233 -1.20 12.83 5.23
N ASP A 234 -2.46 13.24 5.41
CA ASP A 234 -2.91 14.61 5.14
C ASP A 234 -2.21 15.63 6.06
N GLY A 235 -1.73 16.72 5.46
CA GLY A 235 -1.08 17.82 6.18
C GLY A 235 0.31 17.50 6.74
N ARG A 236 0.87 16.31 6.45
CA ARG A 236 2.23 15.93 6.83
C ARG A 236 3.24 16.16 5.70
N GLU A 237 4.51 16.22 6.06
CA GLU A 237 5.59 16.30 5.10
C GLU A 237 5.91 14.90 4.56
N LEU A 238 5.71 14.71 3.26
CA LEU A 238 5.88 13.42 2.59
C LEU A 238 7.25 13.28 1.92
N ARG A 239 8.10 14.30 1.98
CA ARG A 239 9.41 14.33 1.33
C ARG A 239 10.48 14.59 2.36
N LEU A 240 11.54 13.80 2.31
CA LEU A 240 12.72 13.96 3.14
C LEU A 240 13.93 14.12 2.24
N ALA A 241 14.49 15.32 2.20
CA ALA A 241 15.66 15.65 1.38
C ALA A 241 16.94 15.67 2.22
N GLN A 242 18.03 15.21 1.62
CA GLN A 242 19.40 15.28 2.13
C GLN A 242 20.26 16.06 1.13
N LEU A 243 20.97 17.06 1.62
CA LEU A 243 21.91 17.88 0.88
C LEU A 243 23.15 17.07 0.48
N PRO A 244 23.91 17.51 -0.55
CA PRO A 244 25.19 16.90 -0.87
C PRO A 244 26.19 17.05 0.29
N ILE A 245 27.23 16.20 0.32
CA ILE A 245 28.33 16.35 1.28
C ILE A 245 28.97 17.74 1.04
N PRO A 246 29.15 18.56 2.09
CA PRO A 246 29.84 19.84 1.97
C PRO A 246 31.23 19.62 1.39
N ILE A 247 31.52 20.28 0.27
CA ILE A 247 32.87 20.27 -0.29
C ILE A 247 33.77 21.02 0.71
N PRO A 248 34.84 20.39 1.24
CA PRO A 248 35.73 21.09 2.15
C PRO A 248 36.26 22.34 1.46
N PRO A 249 36.36 23.48 2.17
CA PRO A 249 36.93 24.68 1.57
C PRO A 249 38.33 24.34 1.02
N PRO A 250 38.72 24.94 -0.12
CA PRO A 250 40.07 24.73 -0.65
C PRO A 250 41.08 25.03 0.46
N PRO A 251 42.19 24.25 0.54
CA PRO A 251 43.21 24.50 1.55
C PRO A 251 43.65 25.97 1.45
N PRO A 252 43.91 26.65 2.58
CA PRO A 252 44.37 28.02 2.55
C PRO A 252 45.60 28.10 1.63
N PRO A 253 45.73 29.16 0.81
CA PRO A 253 46.91 29.33 -0.02
C PRO A 253 48.14 29.22 0.88
N PRO A 254 49.20 28.51 0.43
CA PRO A 254 50.42 28.41 1.21
C PRO A 254 50.85 29.83 1.61
N PRO A 255 51.26 30.04 2.88
CA PRO A 255 51.68 31.37 3.33
C PRO A 255 52.73 31.90 2.35
N ALA A 256 52.57 33.18 1.97
CA ALA A 256 53.52 33.83 1.08
C ALA A 256 54.95 33.58 1.61
N PRO A 257 55.91 33.24 0.74
CA PRO A 257 57.30 33.06 1.16
C PRO A 257 57.70 34.26 2.00
N GLU A 258 58.09 34.00 3.24
CA GLU A 258 58.57 35.06 4.13
C GLU A 258 59.70 35.77 3.39
N PRO A 259 59.66 37.12 3.25
CA PRO A 259 60.74 37.84 2.58
C PRO A 259 62.06 37.44 3.22
N PRO A 260 63.13 37.21 2.43
CA PRO A 260 64.41 36.74 2.94
C PRO A 260 64.82 37.65 4.11
N GLN A 261 64.80 37.09 5.31
CA GLN A 261 65.26 37.81 6.49
C GLN A 261 66.69 38.22 6.21
N ALA A 262 66.95 39.54 6.27
CA ALA A 262 68.31 40.05 6.18
C ALA A 262 69.20 39.28 7.17
N PRO A 263 70.45 38.95 6.81
CA PRO A 263 71.34 38.17 7.65
C PRO A 263 71.45 38.83 9.04
N GLY A 264 70.76 38.25 10.01
CA GLY A 264 70.88 38.63 11.41
C GLY A 264 72.28 38.27 11.92
N PRO A 265 72.84 39.06 12.84
CA PRO A 265 74.13 38.76 13.45
C PRO A 265 74.12 37.36 14.08
N ALA A 266 75.25 36.67 13.96
CA ALA A 266 75.49 35.31 14.43
C ALA A 266 74.87 35.06 15.81
N ARG A 267 73.88 34.15 15.86
CA ARG A 267 73.31 33.68 17.13
C ARG A 267 74.39 32.95 17.93
N ALA A 268 74.56 33.38 19.17
CA ALA A 268 75.28 32.67 20.21
C ALA A 268 74.72 31.24 20.40
N PRO A 269 75.56 30.27 20.81
CA PRO A 269 75.16 28.87 20.95
C PRO A 269 74.01 28.71 21.95
N ALA A 270 72.94 28.05 21.51
CA ALA A 270 71.82 27.69 22.37
C ALA A 270 72.25 26.60 23.37
N PRO A 271 71.87 26.70 24.66
CA PRO A 271 72.13 25.65 25.64
C PRO A 271 71.37 24.36 25.29
N ALA A 272 72.02 23.23 25.58
CA ALA A 272 71.54 21.89 25.34
C ALA A 272 70.14 21.67 25.93
N ARG A 273 69.22 21.16 25.11
CA ARG A 273 67.87 20.77 25.56
C ARG A 273 67.97 19.53 26.45
N THR A 274 67.41 19.65 27.64
CA THR A 274 67.14 18.54 28.56
C THR A 274 66.14 17.56 27.91
N PRO A 275 66.34 16.23 28.01
CA PRO A 275 65.42 15.25 27.46
C PRO A 275 64.07 15.31 28.18
N ALA A 276 62.99 15.30 27.40
CA ALA A 276 61.62 15.20 27.90
C ALA A 276 61.37 13.82 28.52
N PRO A 277 60.64 13.74 29.65
CA PRO A 277 60.28 12.48 30.28
C PRO A 277 59.31 11.68 29.39
N ALA A 278 59.59 10.39 29.27
CA ALA A 278 58.73 9.42 28.59
C ALA A 278 57.34 9.40 29.24
N LEU A 279 56.31 9.74 28.48
CA LEU A 279 54.92 9.56 28.89
C LEU A 279 54.60 8.06 28.93
N ALA A 280 54.11 7.62 30.08
CA ALA A 280 53.73 6.25 30.36
C ALA A 280 52.61 5.78 29.42
N ALA A 281 52.75 4.54 28.95
CA ALA A 281 51.70 3.82 28.25
C ALA A 281 50.47 3.69 29.16
N THR A 282 49.36 4.29 28.77
CA THR A 282 48.05 4.04 29.37
C THR A 282 47.59 2.64 28.99
N VAL A 283 47.53 1.77 29.99
CA VAL A 283 46.97 0.41 29.94
C VAL A 283 45.49 0.49 29.53
N PRO A 284 45.02 -0.28 28.55
CA PRO A 284 43.60 -0.36 28.23
C PRO A 284 42.81 -0.91 29.42
N ALA A 285 41.84 -0.13 29.90
CA ALA A 285 40.92 -0.55 30.95
C ALA A 285 40.08 -1.73 30.47
N THR A 286 40.15 -2.82 31.22
CA THR A 286 39.32 -4.01 31.03
C THR A 286 37.87 -3.65 31.37
N PRO A 287 36.89 -3.95 30.50
CA PRO A 287 35.48 -3.65 30.79
C PRO A 287 35.02 -4.48 31.99
N VAL A 288 34.50 -3.78 33.00
CA VAL A 288 33.87 -4.39 34.19
C VAL A 288 32.54 -5.01 33.76
N PRO A 289 32.27 -6.29 34.07
CA PRO A 289 30.99 -6.91 33.78
C PRO A 289 29.87 -6.22 34.57
N ALA A 290 28.84 -5.76 33.84
CA ALA A 290 27.65 -5.16 34.43
C ALA A 290 26.93 -6.19 35.31
N THR A 291 26.63 -5.80 36.54
CA THR A 291 25.84 -6.59 37.48
C THR A 291 24.38 -6.60 37.03
N PRO A 292 23.69 -7.75 37.03
CA PRO A 292 22.29 -7.82 36.66
C PRO A 292 21.44 -7.05 37.68
N VAL A 293 20.68 -6.07 37.19
CA VAL A 293 19.69 -5.33 37.98
C VAL A 293 18.53 -6.28 38.31
N PRO A 294 18.14 -6.44 39.58
CA PRO A 294 17.02 -7.29 39.97
C PRO A 294 15.72 -6.73 39.39
N ALA A 295 14.96 -7.58 38.69
CA ALA A 295 13.67 -7.24 38.12
C ALA A 295 12.68 -6.87 39.23
N THR A 296 12.12 -5.67 39.13
CA THR A 296 11.02 -5.21 39.97
C THR A 296 9.78 -6.07 39.67
N PRO A 297 9.10 -6.65 40.67
CA PRO A 297 7.91 -7.47 40.44
C PRO A 297 6.78 -6.60 39.86
N VAL A 298 6.30 -6.99 38.68
CA VAL A 298 5.13 -6.38 38.02
C VAL A 298 3.90 -6.66 38.88
N PRO A 299 3.09 -5.64 39.24
CA PRO A 299 1.85 -5.82 39.98
C PRO A 299 0.90 -6.76 39.23
N ALA A 300 0.34 -7.74 39.94
CA ALA A 300 -0.67 -8.65 39.40
C ALA A 300 -1.85 -7.85 38.84
N GLN A 301 -2.17 -8.05 37.56
CA GLN A 301 -3.34 -7.43 36.95
C GLN A 301 -4.62 -7.96 37.60
N PRO A 302 -5.62 -7.09 37.87
CA PRO A 302 -6.90 -7.52 38.37
C PRO A 302 -7.59 -8.45 37.35
N PRO A 303 -8.38 -9.44 37.83
CA PRO A 303 -9.06 -10.38 36.95
C PRO A 303 -10.01 -9.63 36.00
N VAL A 304 -9.82 -9.89 34.70
CA VAL A 304 -10.68 -9.40 33.63
C VAL A 304 -12.11 -9.91 33.88
N ALA A 305 -13.07 -8.99 33.97
CA ALA A 305 -14.47 -9.33 34.16
C ALA A 305 -14.95 -10.23 33.00
N ALA A 306 -15.70 -11.28 33.33
CA ALA A 306 -16.21 -12.22 32.34
C ALA A 306 -17.06 -11.48 31.29
N PRO A 307 -16.89 -11.80 29.99
CA PRO A 307 -17.67 -11.18 28.93
C PRO A 307 -19.15 -11.47 29.14
N LEU A 308 -19.97 -10.41 29.07
CA LEU A 308 -21.41 -10.54 29.09
C LEU A 308 -21.87 -11.40 27.90
N PRO A 309 -22.88 -12.27 28.08
CA PRO A 309 -23.42 -13.08 27.00
C PRO A 309 -23.89 -12.18 25.85
N ALA A 310 -23.42 -12.46 24.64
CA ALA A 310 -23.80 -11.72 23.45
C ALA A 310 -25.33 -11.78 23.27
N PRO A 311 -25.98 -10.66 22.89
CA PRO A 311 -27.40 -10.66 22.59
C PRO A 311 -27.68 -11.65 21.44
N PRO A 312 -28.84 -12.33 21.46
CA PRO A 312 -29.21 -13.24 20.38
C PRO A 312 -29.26 -12.48 19.07
N VAL A 313 -28.49 -12.95 18.08
CA VAL A 313 -28.53 -12.44 16.71
C VAL A 313 -29.93 -12.72 16.18
N VAL A 314 -30.74 -11.67 16.06
CA VAL A 314 -32.02 -11.72 15.36
C VAL A 314 -31.69 -11.86 13.88
N GLN A 315 -31.72 -13.09 13.38
CA GLN A 315 -31.68 -13.35 11.94
C GLN A 315 -32.92 -12.70 11.33
N GLN A 316 -32.72 -11.60 10.60
CA GLN A 316 -33.80 -11.10 9.76
C GLN A 316 -34.02 -12.12 8.65
N PRO A 317 -35.27 -12.52 8.39
CA PRO A 317 -35.58 -13.35 7.23
C PRO A 317 -35.14 -12.55 6.00
N VAL A 318 -34.12 -13.06 5.32
CA VAL A 318 -33.73 -12.59 3.99
C VAL A 318 -34.85 -13.08 3.09
N ASP A 319 -35.77 -12.19 2.71
CA ASP A 319 -36.78 -12.52 1.71
C ASP A 319 -36.05 -12.98 0.44
N ASP A 320 -36.46 -14.15 -0.09
CA ASP A 320 -35.87 -14.86 -1.24
C ASP A 320 -36.05 -14.09 -2.57
N GLY A 321 -35.52 -12.87 -2.67
CA GLY A 321 -35.50 -12.07 -3.91
C GLY A 321 -34.66 -12.69 -5.04
N TRP A 322 -33.96 -13.79 -4.76
CA TRP A 322 -33.18 -14.54 -5.74
C TRP A 322 -34.02 -15.13 -6.88
N ALA A 323 -35.26 -15.55 -6.60
CA ALA A 323 -36.14 -16.09 -7.63
C ALA A 323 -36.51 -15.04 -8.70
N GLU A 324 -36.74 -13.79 -8.27
CA GLU A 324 -37.06 -12.68 -9.16
C GLU A 324 -35.83 -12.27 -10.01
N VAL A 325 -34.63 -12.33 -9.42
CA VAL A 325 -33.36 -12.09 -10.13
C VAL A 325 -33.07 -13.19 -11.16
N GLU A 326 -33.30 -14.47 -10.82
CA GLU A 326 -33.15 -15.57 -11.78
C GLU A 326 -34.13 -15.47 -12.95
N GLU A 327 -35.38 -15.07 -12.70
CA GLU A 327 -36.38 -14.85 -13.73
C GLU A 327 -35.98 -13.69 -14.66
N TRP A 328 -35.50 -12.59 -14.08
CA TRP A 328 -35.02 -11.44 -14.85
C TRP A 328 -33.81 -11.80 -15.73
N LEU A 329 -32.84 -12.55 -15.21
CA LEU A 329 -31.67 -13.01 -15.97
C LEU A 329 -32.05 -13.96 -17.11
N ARG A 330 -33.01 -14.86 -16.88
CA ARG A 330 -33.53 -15.76 -17.92
C ARG A 330 -34.22 -14.98 -19.03
N ALA A 331 -35.06 -14.02 -18.67
CA ALA A 331 -35.74 -13.15 -19.63
C ALA A 331 -34.78 -12.27 -20.43
N ALA A 332 -33.67 -11.81 -19.83
CA ALA A 332 -32.63 -11.07 -20.53
C ALA A 332 -31.89 -11.94 -21.55
N ALA A 333 -31.53 -13.18 -21.18
CA ALA A 333 -30.86 -14.13 -22.08
C ALA A 333 -31.74 -14.56 -23.26
N GLU A 334 -33.05 -14.74 -23.03
CA GLU A 334 -34.01 -15.02 -24.11
C GLU A 334 -34.13 -13.85 -25.07
N ARG A 335 -34.10 -12.61 -24.58
CA ARG A 335 -34.16 -11.41 -25.42
C ARG A 335 -32.94 -11.26 -26.33
N GLU A 336 -31.74 -11.49 -25.81
CA GLU A 336 -30.52 -11.46 -26.63
C GLU A 336 -30.51 -12.58 -27.67
N ARG A 337 -31.03 -13.76 -27.32
CA ARG A 337 -31.18 -14.85 -28.28
C ARG A 337 -32.16 -14.49 -29.40
N GLN A 338 -33.28 -13.88 -29.05
CA GLN A 338 -34.30 -13.46 -30.01
C GLN A 338 -33.76 -12.38 -30.96
N GLU A 339 -33.06 -11.36 -30.44
CA GLU A 339 -32.41 -10.34 -31.27
C GLU A 339 -31.40 -10.95 -32.27
N ARG A 340 -30.66 -11.98 -31.88
CA ARG A 340 -29.74 -12.70 -32.79
C ARG A 340 -30.45 -13.55 -33.84
N GLU A 341 -31.60 -14.12 -33.50
CA GLU A 341 -32.43 -14.88 -34.46
C GLU A 341 -33.06 -13.90 -35.47
N ASP A 342 -33.59 -12.77 -35.02
CA ASP A 342 -34.13 -11.70 -35.88
C ASP A 342 -33.05 -11.12 -36.81
N GLU A 343 -31.83 -10.83 -36.31
CA GLU A 343 -30.70 -10.38 -37.14
C GLU A 343 -30.17 -11.44 -38.14
N ALA A 344 -30.47 -12.72 -37.90
CA ALA A 344 -30.10 -13.79 -38.82
C ALA A 344 -31.14 -13.90 -39.95
N ASP A 345 -32.42 -13.78 -39.62
CA ASP A 345 -33.52 -13.79 -40.58
C ASP A 345 -33.45 -12.58 -41.53
N ASP A 346 -33.19 -11.38 -41.01
CA ASP A 346 -32.98 -10.16 -41.82
C ASP A 346 -31.82 -10.34 -42.83
N ARG A 347 -30.75 -11.01 -42.41
CA ARG A 347 -29.58 -11.27 -43.29
C ARG A 347 -29.88 -12.27 -44.40
N ASP A 348 -30.81 -13.19 -44.19
CA ASP A 348 -31.20 -14.16 -45.21
C ASP A 348 -32.22 -13.55 -46.20
N GLU A 349 -33.11 -12.65 -45.76
CA GLU A 349 -33.99 -11.89 -46.66
C GLU A 349 -33.20 -11.01 -47.63
N ASP A 350 -32.21 -10.25 -47.14
CA ASP A 350 -31.34 -9.40 -47.99
C ASP A 350 -30.57 -10.22 -49.04
N ARG A 351 -30.27 -11.48 -48.75
CA ARG A 351 -29.46 -12.36 -49.62
C ARG A 351 -30.23 -12.85 -50.84
N ASP A 352 -31.55 -12.91 -50.73
CA ASP A 352 -32.43 -13.35 -51.80
C ASP A 352 -32.86 -12.19 -52.71
N GLU A 353 -32.86 -10.94 -52.21
CA GLU A 353 -33.09 -9.75 -53.04
C GLU A 353 -31.98 -9.52 -54.08
N ASP A 354 -30.72 -9.81 -53.74
CA ASP A 354 -29.58 -9.63 -54.64
C ASP A 354 -29.45 -10.72 -55.72
N ARG A 355 -30.22 -11.82 -55.60
CA ARG A 355 -30.27 -12.90 -56.62
C ARG A 355 -31.41 -12.73 -57.63
N GLY A 356 -32.32 -11.80 -57.41
CA GLY A 356 -33.60 -11.74 -58.11
C GLY A 356 -33.85 -10.48 -58.92
N ASN A 357 -33.10 -10.23 -60.02
CA ASN A 357 -33.64 -9.70 -61.30
C ASN A 357 -32.56 -9.48 -62.36
N GLY A 358 -31.81 -10.54 -62.69
CA GLY A 358 -31.06 -10.64 -63.95
C GLY A 358 -31.96 -10.77 -65.18
N ARG A 359 -32.90 -9.84 -65.41
CA ARG A 359 -33.58 -9.63 -66.69
C ARG A 359 -32.97 -8.42 -67.40
N GLY A 360 -31.66 -8.47 -67.62
CA GLY A 360 -30.97 -7.57 -68.54
C GLY A 360 -31.41 -7.87 -69.97
N LYS A 361 -32.46 -7.19 -70.43
CA LYS A 361 -32.81 -7.14 -71.85
C LYS A 361 -31.63 -6.59 -72.63
N GLY A 362 -31.11 -7.40 -73.54
CA GLY A 362 -30.16 -6.95 -74.55
C GLY A 362 -30.69 -5.76 -75.34
N ARG A 363 -29.78 -4.84 -75.66
CA ARG A 363 -29.80 -4.09 -76.92
C ARG A 363 -28.38 -4.06 -77.43
N GLY A 364 -28.15 -4.80 -78.52
CA GLY A 364 -26.96 -4.64 -79.32
C GLY A 364 -26.90 -3.23 -79.90
N ASN A 365 -25.68 -2.78 -80.15
CA ASN A 365 -25.37 -1.84 -81.21
C ASN A 365 -24.07 -2.31 -81.83
N GLY A 366 -24.18 -2.89 -83.03
CA GLY A 366 -23.07 -2.99 -83.96
C GLY A 366 -22.77 -1.62 -84.59
N ARG A 367 -21.50 -1.45 -84.92
CA ARG A 367 -20.85 -0.54 -85.90
C ARG A 367 -19.38 -0.58 -85.51
N GLY A 368 -18.44 -1.00 -86.34
CA GLY A 368 -18.32 -0.92 -87.79
C GLY A 368 -16.90 -0.42 -88.03
N ASP A 369 -16.18 -1.15 -88.88
CA ASP A 369 -14.98 -0.79 -89.68
C ASP A 369 -14.21 0.50 -89.33
N ASP A 370 -12.93 0.36 -88.96
CA ASP A 370 -11.76 0.80 -89.74
C ASP A 370 -10.44 0.34 -89.07
#